data_AF-A0A533Z1I7-F1
#
_entry.id   AF-A0A533Z1I7-F1
#
_cell.length_a   1.000
_cell.length_b   1.000
_cell.length_c   1.000
_cell.angle_alpha   90.00
_cell.angle_beta   90.00
_cell.angle_gamma   90.00
#
_symmetry.space_group_name_H-M   'P 1'
#
loop_
_entity.id
_entity.type
_entity.pdbx_description
1 polymer ?
#
loop_
_entity_poly.entity_id
_entity_poly.type
_entity_poly.pdbx_seq_one_letter_code
_entity_poly.pdbx_strand_id
1 'polypeptide(L)'
;MELRHHPLMSYRGLPNWPPIWLWRCGAEDKHPEGDVGNLKSVLLSGFEGFSRCYLIIDYEGAEYVGRLLFDDGPFCSEVYKLLRDHRGHSIQEIGGLEVSHTS
;
A
#
# COMPACT_ATOMS: atom_id res chain seq x y z
N MET A 1 -4.87 3.58 15.84
CA MET A 1 -4.96 2.20 15.37
C MET A 1 -3.96 2.04 14.25
N GLU A 2 -3.20 0.96 14.21
CA GLU A 2 -2.23 0.72 13.14
C GLU A 2 -2.91 0.68 11.77
N LEU A 3 -2.26 1.25 10.75
CA LEU A 3 -2.73 1.28 9.37
C LEU A 3 -3.15 -0.12 8.91
N ARG A 4 -2.31 -1.13 9.12
CA ARG A 4 -2.57 -2.53 8.70
C ARG A 4 -3.85 -3.13 9.29
N HIS A 5 -4.30 -2.61 10.43
CA HIS A 5 -5.47 -3.09 11.16
C HIS A 5 -6.67 -2.14 11.04
N HIS A 6 -6.54 -1.06 10.27
CA HIS A 6 -7.59 -0.06 10.13
C HIS A 6 -8.80 -0.64 9.35
N PRO A 7 -10.04 -0.53 9.85
CA PRO A 7 -11.23 -1.07 9.18
C PRO A 7 -11.42 -0.58 7.74
N LEU A 8 -11.01 0.67 7.47
CA LEU A 8 -11.07 1.27 6.13
C LEU A 8 -9.90 0.83 5.22
N MET A 9 -8.89 0.13 5.72
CA MET A 9 -7.89 -0.60 4.89
C MET A 9 -8.50 -1.90 4.38
N SER A 10 -9.62 -1.77 3.68
CA SER A 10 -10.37 -2.87 3.10
C SER A 10 -11.02 -2.48 1.78
N TYR A 11 -11.39 -3.49 1.01
CA TYR A 11 -12.19 -3.36 -0.20
C TYR A 11 -13.25 -4.45 -0.24
N ARG A 12 -14.52 -4.06 -0.41
CA ARG A 12 -15.68 -4.95 -0.29
C ARG A 12 -15.69 -5.75 1.01
N GLY A 13 -15.23 -5.13 2.10
CA GLY A 13 -15.14 -5.73 3.43
C GLY A 13 -13.97 -6.70 3.64
N LEU A 14 -13.08 -6.87 2.66
CA LEU A 14 -11.87 -7.69 2.79
C LEU A 14 -10.65 -6.82 3.05
N PRO A 15 -9.80 -7.12 4.05
CA PRO A 15 -8.55 -6.40 4.28
C PRO A 15 -7.69 -6.37 3.02
N ASN A 16 -7.13 -5.20 2.69
CA ASN A 16 -6.31 -5.02 1.49
C ASN A 16 -4.81 -4.86 1.81
N TRP A 17 -4.45 -4.89 3.09
CA TRP A 17 -3.09 -4.79 3.60
C TRP A 17 -2.69 -6.08 4.34
N PRO A 18 -1.47 -6.61 4.14
CA PRO A 18 -0.46 -6.16 3.18
C PRO A 18 -0.91 -6.34 1.72
N PRO A 19 -0.37 -5.53 0.78
CA PRO A 19 -0.62 -5.72 -0.64
C PRO A 19 -0.09 -7.07 -1.12
N ILE A 20 -0.72 -7.61 -2.17
CA ILE A 20 -0.12 -8.68 -2.98
C ILE A 20 0.92 -8.03 -3.90
N TRP A 21 2.14 -8.58 -3.88
CA TRP A 21 3.25 -8.09 -4.67
C TRP A 21 3.34 -8.81 -6.02
N LEU A 22 3.46 -8.03 -7.09
CA LEU A 22 3.70 -8.53 -8.44
C LEU A 22 5.07 -8.06 -8.90
N TRP A 23 5.89 -8.99 -9.38
CA TRP A 23 7.20 -8.65 -9.93
C TRP A 23 7.07 -7.71 -11.12
N ARG A 24 7.89 -6.65 -11.11
CA ARG A 24 7.88 -5.61 -12.12
C ARG A 24 9.13 -5.67 -13.00
N CYS A 25 10.30 -5.68 -12.38
CA CYS A 25 11.60 -5.75 -13.04
C CYS A 25 12.75 -5.96 -12.04
N GLY A 26 13.97 -6.17 -12.56
CA GLY A 26 15.19 -6.24 -11.75
C GLY A 26 15.73 -7.67 -11.67
N ALA A 27 16.21 -8.04 -10.49
CA ALA A 27 16.64 -9.41 -10.20
C ALA A 27 15.50 -10.44 -10.34
N GLU A 28 15.83 -11.71 -10.13
CA GLU A 28 14.88 -12.83 -10.15
C GLU A 28 13.67 -12.58 -9.23
N ASP A 29 12.48 -13.00 -9.68
CA ASP A 29 11.24 -12.93 -8.90
C ASP A 29 11.30 -13.85 -7.66
N LYS A 30 11.29 -13.23 -6.48
CA LYS A 30 11.36 -13.89 -5.17
C LYS A 30 10.00 -14.19 -4.56
N HIS A 31 8.90 -13.82 -5.23
CA HIS A 31 7.54 -14.04 -4.76
C HIS A 31 7.32 -13.54 -3.31
N PRO A 32 7.61 -12.25 -3.01
CA PRO A 32 7.50 -11.72 -1.67
C PRO A 32 6.06 -11.77 -1.14
N GLU A 33 5.94 -12.08 0.16
CA GLU A 33 4.67 -12.08 0.89
C GLU A 33 4.76 -11.18 2.13
N GLY A 34 3.64 -10.53 2.48
CA GLY A 34 3.53 -9.73 3.69
C GLY A 34 4.10 -8.31 3.57
N ASP A 35 4.45 -7.74 4.72
CA ASP A 35 4.99 -6.37 4.85
C ASP A 35 6.49 -6.32 4.53
N VAL A 36 6.85 -6.52 3.27
CA VAL A 36 8.25 -6.62 2.85
C VAL A 36 8.67 -5.50 1.90
N GLY A 37 9.97 -5.25 1.88
CA GLY A 37 10.59 -4.25 1.02
C GLY A 37 10.42 -2.81 1.52
N ASN A 38 11.05 -1.90 0.78
CA ASN A 38 11.03 -0.48 1.07
C ASN A 38 10.21 0.26 0.02
N LEU A 39 9.38 1.20 0.47
CA LEU A 39 8.49 1.95 -0.41
C LEU A 39 9.28 2.92 -1.29
N LYS A 40 9.31 2.68 -2.59
CA LYS A 40 10.00 3.54 -3.56
C LYS A 40 9.10 4.66 -4.08
N SER A 41 7.88 4.31 -4.48
CA SER A 41 6.96 5.25 -5.11
C SER A 41 5.51 4.84 -4.87
N VAL A 42 4.61 5.83 -4.98
CA VAL A 42 3.17 5.65 -4.81
C VAL A 42 2.46 6.37 -5.95
N LEU A 43 1.55 5.67 -6.61
CA LEU A 43 0.70 6.23 -7.66
C LEU A 43 -0.76 6.17 -7.23
N LEU A 44 -1.48 7.28 -7.41
CA LEU A 44 -2.93 7.34 -7.20
C LEU A 44 -3.61 7.26 -8.56
N SER A 45 -4.57 6.35 -8.69
CA SER A 45 -5.43 6.26 -9.87
C SER A 45 -6.89 6.35 -9.44
N GLY A 46 -7.56 7.40 -9.90
CA GLY A 46 -9.01 7.58 -9.76
C GLY A 46 -9.70 7.40 -11.11
N PHE A 47 -10.72 6.56 -11.15
CA PHE A 47 -11.79 6.64 -12.16
C PHE A 47 -13.11 6.70 -11.38
N GLU A 48 -14.16 7.33 -11.91
CA GLU A 48 -15.41 7.60 -11.17
C GLU A 48 -15.83 6.42 -10.28
N GLY A 49 -15.79 6.63 -8.96
CA GLY A 49 -16.17 5.64 -7.93
C GLY A 49 -15.09 4.66 -7.46
N PHE A 50 -13.91 4.61 -8.07
CA PHE A 50 -12.82 3.71 -7.67
C PHE A 50 -11.58 4.48 -7.23
N SER A 51 -11.20 4.29 -5.98
CA SER A 51 -9.99 4.87 -5.40
C SER A 51 -8.92 3.79 -5.27
N ARG A 52 -7.84 3.93 -6.05
CA ARG A 52 -6.80 2.91 -6.19
C ARG A 52 -5.42 3.51 -5.93
N CYS A 53 -4.65 2.86 -5.07
CA CYS A 53 -3.24 3.18 -4.84
C CYS A 53 -2.37 2.04 -5.36
N TYR A 54 -1.30 2.39 -6.05
CA TYR A 54 -0.25 1.47 -6.45
C TYR A 54 1.02 1.81 -5.68
N LEU A 55 1.60 0.81 -5.02
CA LEU A 55 2.84 0.93 -4.29
C LEU A 55 3.92 0.27 -5.14
N ILE A 56 5.04 0.95 -5.34
CA ILE A 56 6.25 0.35 -5.92
C ILE A 56 7.25 0.19 -4.79
N ILE A 57 7.74 -1.02 -4.59
CA ILE A 57 8.75 -1.33 -3.57
C ILE A 57 10.03 -1.83 -4.22
N ASP A 58 11.15 -1.59 -3.54
CA ASP A 58 12.40 -2.31 -3.76
C ASP A 58 12.50 -3.45 -2.73
N TYR A 59 12.72 -4.68 -3.19
CA TYR A 59 12.92 -5.87 -2.37
C TYR A 59 13.99 -6.77 -2.98
N GLU A 60 15.09 -7.02 -2.24
CA GLU A 60 16.20 -7.88 -2.66
C GLU A 60 16.77 -7.59 -4.08
N GLY A 61 16.80 -6.32 -4.48
CA GLY A 61 17.33 -5.92 -5.79
C GLY A 61 16.36 -6.10 -6.97
N ALA A 62 15.09 -6.45 -6.69
CA ALA A 62 14.00 -6.39 -7.65
C ALA A 62 12.94 -5.36 -7.23
N GLU A 63 12.21 -4.85 -8.22
CA GLU A 63 11.06 -3.98 -7.99
C GLU A 63 9.77 -4.78 -8.07
N TYR A 64 8.86 -4.49 -7.15
CA TYR A 64 7.52 -5.08 -7.14
C TYR A 64 6.47 -3.98 -7.10
N VAL A 65 5.29 -4.30 -7.62
CA VAL A 65 4.11 -3.43 -7.53
C VAL A 65 3.03 -4.10 -6.68
N GLY A 66 2.52 -3.36 -5.70
CA GLY A 66 1.37 -3.70 -4.90
C GLY A 66 0.18 -2.82 -5.27
N ARG A 67 -1.04 -3.36 -5.15
CA ARG A 67 -2.28 -2.63 -5.43
C ARG A 67 -3.18 -2.62 -4.21
N LEU A 68 -3.60 -1.44 -3.80
CA LEU A 68 -4.62 -1.21 -2.78
C LEU A 68 -5.88 -0.65 -3.45
N LEU A 69 -7.02 -1.21 -3.06
CA LEU A 69 -8.35 -0.78 -3.48
C LEU A 69 -9.10 -0.32 -2.23
N PHE A 70 -9.93 0.71 -2.36
CA PHE A 70 -10.65 1.27 -1.23
C PHE A 70 -12.13 1.45 -1.58
N ASP A 71 -13.00 1.20 -0.60
CA ASP A 71 -14.42 1.56 -0.67
C ASP A 71 -14.62 3.05 -0.35
N ASP A 72 -13.76 3.62 0.51
CA ASP A 72 -13.82 5.03 0.92
C ASP A 72 -12.76 5.88 0.20
N GLY A 73 -13.24 6.85 -0.59
CA GLY A 73 -12.39 7.75 -1.39
C GLY A 73 -11.57 8.75 -0.56
N PRO A 74 -12.15 9.43 0.44
CA PRO A 74 -11.40 10.28 1.36
C PRO A 74 -10.25 9.54 2.06
N PHE A 75 -10.52 8.35 2.60
CA PHE A 75 -9.52 7.51 3.25
C PHE A 75 -8.42 7.07 2.28
N CYS A 76 -8.78 6.67 1.06
CA CYS A 76 -7.77 6.38 0.02
C CYS A 76 -6.82 7.55 -0.21
N SER A 77 -7.36 8.77 -0.27
CA SER A 77 -6.58 9.99 -0.46
C SER A 77 -5.67 10.29 0.73
N GLU A 78 -6.10 9.98 1.95
CA GLU A 78 -5.29 10.11 3.16
C GLU A 78 -4.15 9.07 3.18
N VAL A 79 -4.46 7.81 2.91
CA VAL A 79 -3.47 6.73 2.81
C VAL A 79 -2.45 7.05 1.71
N TYR A 80 -2.89 7.57 0.57
CA TYR A 80 -1.97 8.02 -0.48
C TYR A 80 -0.96 9.07 0.02
N LYS A 81 -1.43 10.09 0.76
CA LYS A 81 -0.56 11.12 1.34
C LYS A 81 0.41 10.50 2.34
N LEU A 82 -0.10 9.68 3.26
CA LEU A 82 0.70 8.98 4.27
C LEU A 82 1.82 8.16 3.62
N LEU A 83 1.49 7.32 2.63
CA LEU A 83 2.45 6.50 1.90
C LEU A 83 3.49 7.36 1.16
N ARG A 84 3.04 8.44 0.50
CA ARG A 84 3.93 9.35 -0.22
C ARG A 84 4.95 10.04 0.70
N ASP A 85 4.54 10.37 1.92
CA ASP A 85 5.39 11.04 2.91
C ASP A 85 6.40 10.07 3.55
N HIS A 86 6.12 8.76 3.54
CA HIS A 86 6.99 7.70 4.07
C HIS A 86 7.77 6.92 2.98
N ARG A 87 8.01 7.54 1.81
CA ARG A 87 8.88 6.95 0.79
C ARG A 87 10.29 6.74 1.37
N GLY A 88 10.85 5.57 1.10
CA GLY A 88 12.14 5.10 1.59
C GLY A 88 12.03 4.25 2.86
N HIS A 89 10.89 4.27 3.56
CA HIS A 89 10.67 3.44 4.75
C HIS A 89 10.20 2.04 4.36
N SER A 90 10.37 1.09 5.29
CA SER A 90 9.88 -0.27 5.09
C SER A 90 8.36 -0.34 5.12
N ILE A 91 7.78 -1.27 4.35
CA ILE A 91 6.34 -1.54 4.41
C ILE A 91 5.92 -1.96 5.83
N GLN A 92 6.78 -2.67 6.55
CA GLN A 92 6.54 -3.05 7.95
C GLN A 92 6.39 -1.83 8.86
N GLU A 93 7.27 -0.83 8.76
CA GLU A 93 7.13 0.40 9.55
C GLU A 93 5.84 1.14 9.19
N ILE A 94 5.57 1.29 7.89
CA ILE A 94 4.37 1.98 7.39
C ILE A 94 3.09 1.31 7.87
N GLY A 95 3.02 -0.01 7.81
CA GLY A 95 1.86 -0.78 8.27
C GLY A 95 1.60 -0.62 9.78
N GLY A 96 2.63 -0.27 10.56
CA GLY A 96 2.52 -0.02 12.00
C GLY A 96 2.21 1.44 12.37
N LEU A 97 2.04 2.34 11.38
CA LEU A 97 1.72 3.74 11.67
C LEU A 97 0.30 3.87 12.22
N GLU A 98 0.15 4.68 13.27
CA GLU A 98 -1.14 4.99 13.85
C GLU A 98 -1.93 5.94 12.96
N VAL A 99 -3.12 5.53 12.52
CA VAL A 99 -4.05 6.33 11.73
C VAL A 99 -5.31 6.59 12.55
N SER A 100 -5.74 7.85 12.59
CA SER A 100 -6.85 8.33 13.42
C SER A 100 -8.12 8.66 12.63
N HIS A 101 -8.23 8.21 11.38
CA HIS A 101 -9.38 8.54 10.53
C HIS A 101 -10.65 7.83 11.00
N THR A 102 -11.45 8.55 11.79
CA THR A 102 -12.81 8.15 12.18
C THR A 102 -13.78 8.72 11.15
N SER A 103 -14.13 7.95 10.12
CA SER A 103 -15.32 8.27 9.31
C SER A 103 -16.59 8.11 10.15
#